data_AF-A0A9W7SNT0-F1
#
_entry.id   AF-A0A9W7SNT0-F1
#
_cell.length_a   1.000
_cell.length_b   1.000
_cell.length_c   1.000
_cell.angle_alpha   90.00
_cell.angle_beta   90.00
_cell.angle_gamma   90.00
#
_symmetry.space_group_name_H-M   'P 1'
#
loop_
_entity.id
_entity.type
_entity.pdbx_description
1 polymer ?
#
loop_
_entity_poly.entity_id
_entity_poly.type
_entity_poly.pdbx_seq_one_letter_code
_entity_poly.pdbx_strand_id
1 'polypeptide(L)'
;SHGGSATPERIRFKAFPFTGENDFSIFCQPGYLSVGGGDGRYGLWLDAALGQGVSDSCPTFGNEALSDEGTKFDVLGVEVWYIGS
;
A
#
# COMPACT_ATOMS: atom_id res chain seq x y z
N SER A 1 -19.36 13.75 36.52
CA SER A 1 -18.56 14.61 35.62
C SER A 1 -17.12 14.14 35.56
N HIS A 2 -16.78 13.19 34.70
CA HIS A 2 -15.39 13.00 34.25
C HIS A 2 -15.45 12.46 32.83
N GLY A 3 -15.51 13.38 31.88
CA GLY A 3 -15.29 13.09 30.47
C GLY A 3 -13.86 12.61 30.30
N GLY A 4 -13.68 11.32 30.11
CA GLY A 4 -12.48 10.80 29.48
C GLY A 4 -12.55 11.21 28.03
N SER A 5 -11.78 12.24 27.65
CA SER A 5 -11.50 12.53 26.26
C SER A 5 -10.96 11.24 25.65
N ALA A 6 -11.76 10.59 24.79
CA ALA A 6 -11.24 9.57 23.90
C ALA A 6 -10.03 10.18 23.19
N THR A 7 -8.89 9.50 23.26
CA THR A 7 -7.76 9.86 22.41
C THR A 7 -8.26 9.73 20.97
N PRO A 8 -8.10 10.76 20.11
CA PRO A 8 -8.42 10.58 18.70
C PRO A 8 -7.63 9.39 18.20
N GLU A 9 -8.28 8.52 17.44
CA GLU A 9 -7.73 7.27 16.93
C GLU A 9 -6.30 7.50 16.45
N ARG A 10 -5.34 7.01 17.24
CA ARG A 10 -3.91 7.33 17.05
C ARG A 10 -3.53 6.78 15.68
N ILE A 11 -3.15 7.63 14.73
CA ILE A 11 -2.60 7.19 13.43
C ILE A 11 -1.48 6.18 13.73
N ARG A 12 -1.71 4.90 13.40
CA ARG A 12 -0.75 3.83 13.63
C ARG A 12 0.04 3.62 12.34
N PHE A 13 1.29 4.05 12.34
CA PHE A 13 2.20 3.73 11.25
C PHE A 13 2.67 2.28 11.39
N LYS A 14 2.52 1.49 10.31
CA LYS A 14 3.03 0.13 10.21
C LYS A 14 3.97 0.06 9.00
N ALA A 15 5.15 -0.50 9.21
CA ALA A 15 6.12 -0.75 8.15
C ALA A 15 6.16 -2.24 7.82
N PHE A 16 6.27 -2.55 6.53
CA PHE A 16 6.32 -3.90 6.00
C PHE A 16 7.62 -4.09 5.22
N PRO A 17 8.72 -4.52 5.88
CA PRO A 17 9.98 -4.74 5.21
C PRO A 17 9.92 -5.95 4.27
N PHE A 18 10.85 -6.01 3.31
CA PHE A 18 11.00 -7.15 2.41
C PHE A 18 11.20 -8.46 3.19
N THR A 19 10.44 -9.50 2.84
CA THR A 19 10.44 -10.79 3.56
C THR A 19 11.52 -11.76 3.06
N GLY A 20 11.94 -11.63 1.80
CA GLY A 20 12.81 -12.60 1.13
C GLY A 20 12.09 -13.83 0.57
N GLU A 21 10.76 -13.89 0.62
CA GLU A 21 10.01 -15.06 0.10
C GLU A 21 9.96 -15.13 -1.44
N ASN A 22 10.02 -13.99 -2.12
CA ASN A 22 10.08 -13.87 -3.57
C ASN A 22 10.61 -12.50 -3.99
N ASP A 23 11.01 -12.33 -5.24
CA ASP A 23 11.62 -11.09 -5.75
C ASP A 23 10.63 -10.14 -6.47
N PHE A 24 9.33 -10.29 -6.24
CA PHE A 24 8.30 -9.48 -6.94
C PHE A 24 8.11 -8.08 -6.32
N SER A 25 9.21 -7.36 -6.09
CA SER A 25 9.22 -6.10 -5.34
C SER A 25 8.53 -4.94 -6.06
N ILE A 26 8.94 -4.61 -7.28
CA ILE A 26 8.34 -3.52 -8.07
C ILE A 26 8.23 -3.98 -9.52
N PHE A 27 7.07 -3.77 -10.11
CA PHE A 27 6.83 -4.06 -11.52
C PHE A 27 6.03 -2.92 -12.16
N CYS A 28 6.44 -2.48 -13.34
CA CYS A 28 5.83 -1.37 -14.04
C CYS A 28 5.63 -1.74 -15.51
N GLN A 29 4.42 -1.51 -16.00
CA GLN A 29 4.02 -1.69 -17.39
C GLN A 29 3.25 -0.45 -17.85
N PRO A 30 3.08 -0.23 -19.17
CA PRO A 30 2.28 0.89 -19.67
C PRO A 30 0.85 0.96 -19.09
N GLY A 31 0.31 -0.17 -18.63
CA GLY A 31 -1.03 -0.27 -18.06
C GLY A 31 -1.12 -0.06 -16.54
N TYR A 32 -0.01 -0.18 -15.79
CA TYR A 32 -0.03 -0.12 -14.33
C TYR A 32 1.36 -0.06 -13.68
N LEU A 33 1.38 0.37 -12.43
CA LEU A 33 2.48 0.23 -11.49
C LEU A 33 2.05 -0.73 -10.36
N SER A 34 2.91 -1.64 -9.95
CA SER A 34 2.68 -2.47 -8.77
C SER A 34 3.91 -2.56 -7.88
N VAL A 35 3.67 -2.63 -6.57
CA VAL A 35 4.69 -2.79 -5.52
C VAL A 35 4.25 -3.95 -4.63
N GLY A 36 5.08 -5.00 -4.58
CA GLY A 36 4.83 -6.23 -3.84
C GLY A 36 3.86 -7.13 -4.57
N GLY A 37 4.24 -8.40 -4.75
CA GLY A 37 3.47 -9.37 -5.51
C GLY A 37 3.49 -10.77 -4.90
N GLY A 38 2.98 -11.72 -5.66
CA GLY A 38 2.89 -13.13 -5.27
C GLY A 38 1.45 -13.54 -4.96
N ASP A 39 1.18 -14.85 -5.08
CA ASP A 39 -0.15 -15.45 -4.91
C ASP A 39 -1.28 -14.78 -5.71
N GLY A 40 -0.95 -14.21 -6.88
CA GLY A 40 -1.89 -13.53 -7.76
C GLY A 40 -2.40 -12.18 -7.22
N ARG A 41 -1.77 -11.63 -6.18
CA ARG A 41 -2.17 -10.40 -5.51
C ARG A 41 -1.05 -9.36 -5.52
N TYR A 42 -1.41 -8.11 -5.22
CA TYR A 42 -0.48 -6.98 -5.14
C TYR A 42 -0.57 -6.32 -3.78
N GLY A 43 0.58 -6.00 -3.19
CA GLY A 43 0.65 -5.17 -1.99
C GLY A 43 0.07 -3.78 -2.26
N LEU A 44 0.47 -3.21 -3.39
CA LEU A 44 -0.07 -1.99 -3.97
C LEU A 44 -0.07 -2.12 -5.50
N TRP A 45 -1.17 -1.76 -6.14
CA TRP A 45 -1.31 -1.66 -7.58
C TRP A 45 -2.01 -0.35 -7.91
N LEU A 46 -1.54 0.35 -8.94
CA LEU A 46 -2.12 1.59 -9.46
C LEU A 46 -2.28 1.47 -10.96
N ASP A 47 -3.43 1.90 -11.48
CA ASP A 47 -3.69 1.91 -12.91
C ASP A 47 -2.81 2.92 -13.68
N ALA A 48 -2.83 2.86 -15.01
CA ALA A 48 -2.05 3.75 -15.88
C ALA A 48 -2.36 5.25 -15.66
N ALA A 49 -3.58 5.57 -15.23
CA ALA A 49 -4.00 6.93 -14.96
C ALA A 49 -3.61 7.41 -13.55
N LEU A 50 -3.08 6.51 -12.70
CA LEU A 50 -2.83 6.75 -11.28
C LEU A 50 -4.06 7.25 -10.54
N GLY A 51 -5.25 6.84 -10.99
CA GLY A 51 -6.54 7.28 -10.47
C GLY A 51 -7.27 6.19 -9.68
N GLN A 52 -6.93 4.92 -9.92
CA GLN A 52 -7.54 3.77 -9.27
C GLN A 52 -6.45 2.85 -8.72
N GLY A 53 -6.71 2.30 -7.54
CA GLY A 53 -5.76 1.41 -6.87
C GLY A 53 -6.38 0.13 -6.35
N VAL A 54 -5.50 -0.86 -6.18
CA VAL A 54 -5.78 -2.11 -5.47
C VAL A 54 -4.72 -2.34 -4.41
N SER A 55 -5.12 -2.86 -3.25
CA SER A 55 -4.21 -3.34 -2.22
C SER A 55 -4.76 -4.59 -1.56
N ASP A 56 -3.91 -5.60 -1.42
CA ASP A 56 -4.17 -6.83 -0.70
C ASP A 56 -2.89 -7.26 0.03
N SER A 57 -3.00 -8.30 0.82
CA SER A 57 -1.86 -9.04 1.33
C SER A 57 -0.95 -9.57 0.21
N CYS A 58 0.36 -9.50 0.44
CA CYS A 58 1.34 -10.13 -0.46
C CYS A 58 2.50 -10.77 0.31
N PRO A 59 3.07 -11.88 -0.19
CA PRO A 59 4.22 -12.53 0.43
C PRO A 59 5.52 -11.71 0.35
N THR A 60 5.69 -10.84 -0.67
CA THR A 60 6.93 -10.03 -0.82
C THR A 60 7.24 -9.14 0.39
N PHE A 61 6.20 -8.57 1.01
CA PHE A 61 6.33 -7.66 2.16
C PHE A 61 5.61 -8.17 3.42
N GLY A 62 4.82 -9.25 3.32
CA GLY A 62 4.03 -9.76 4.43
C GLY A 62 2.99 -8.75 4.93
N ASN A 63 2.53 -7.85 4.05
CA ASN A 63 1.53 -6.85 4.41
C ASN A 63 0.13 -7.44 4.46
N GLU A 64 -0.75 -6.77 5.20
CA GLU A 64 -2.20 -6.88 5.04
C GLU A 64 -2.69 -5.84 4.02
N ALA A 65 -3.98 -5.84 3.67
CA ALA A 65 -4.53 -4.76 2.85
C ALA A 65 -4.23 -3.40 3.48
N LEU A 66 -3.74 -2.46 2.68
CA LEU A 66 -3.26 -1.16 3.18
C LEU A 66 -4.39 -0.15 3.43
N SER A 67 -5.64 -0.54 3.15
CA SER A 67 -6.84 0.25 3.34
C SER A 67 -7.88 -0.54 4.13
N ASP A 68 -8.52 0.11 5.10
CA ASP A 68 -9.62 -0.47 5.87
C ASP A 68 -10.95 -0.51 5.06
N GLU A 69 -11.05 0.31 4.00
CA GLU A 69 -12.24 0.41 3.12
C GLU A 69 -12.33 -0.74 2.10
N GLY A 70 -11.39 -1.70 2.15
CA GLY A 70 -11.35 -2.87 1.29
C GLY A 70 -10.22 -2.83 0.27
N THR A 71 -10.30 -3.71 -0.73
CA THR A 71 -9.18 -3.97 -1.65
C THR A 71 -9.05 -2.98 -2.79
N LYS A 72 -10.06 -2.13 -3.04
CA LYS A 72 -10.06 -1.12 -4.11
C LYS A 72 -10.21 0.27 -3.53
N PHE A 73 -9.54 1.25 -4.11
CA PHE A 73 -9.62 2.64 -3.66
C PHE A 73 -9.40 3.63 -4.80
N ASP A 74 -9.98 4.82 -4.64
CA ASP A 74 -9.73 5.97 -5.52
C ASP A 74 -8.47 6.71 -5.06
N VAL A 75 -7.70 7.22 -6.02
CA VAL A 75 -6.49 7.99 -5.74
C VAL A 75 -6.81 9.48 -5.86
N LEU A 76 -6.57 10.23 -4.79
CA LEU A 76 -6.73 11.70 -4.79
C LEU A 76 -5.49 12.41 -5.34
N GLY A 77 -4.31 11.81 -5.17
CA GLY A 77 -3.03 12.33 -5.65
C GLY A 77 -1.91 11.33 -5.39
N VAL A 78 -0.87 11.39 -6.22
CA VAL A 78 0.34 10.58 -6.07
C VAL A 78 1.53 11.51 -5.97
N GLU A 79 2.35 11.30 -4.95
CA GLU A 79 3.59 12.04 -4.74
C GLU A 79 4.78 11.07 -4.76
N VAL A 80 5.84 11.44 -5.48
CA VAL A 80 7.09 10.69 -5.53
C VAL A 80 8.21 11.59 -5.03
N TRP A 81 8.92 11.12 -4.02
CA TRP A 81 9.98 11.88 -3.36
C TRP A 81 11.34 11.22 -3.63
N TYR A 82 12.34 12.02 -3.98
CA TYR A 82 13.73 11.57 -4.20
C TYR A 82 14.65 12.24 -3.17
N ILE A 83 15.51 11.44 -2.54
CA ILE A 83 16.55 11.92 -1.62
C ILE A 83 17.91 11.58 -2.24
N GLY A 84 18.66 12.61 -2.63
CA GLY A 84 20.00 12.45 -3.21
C GLY A 84 20.53 13.76 -3.80
N SER A 85 21.75 13.70 -4.36
CA SER A 85 22.44 14.80 -5.07
C SER A 85 22.75 14.41 -6.51
#